data_AF-C2FZ97-F1
#
_entry.id   AF-C2FZ97-F1
#
_cell.length_a   1.000
_cell.length_b   1.000
_cell.length_c   1.000
_cell.angle_alpha   90.00
_cell.angle_beta   90.00
_cell.angle_gamma   90.00
#
_symmetry.space_group_name_H-M   'P 1'
#
loop_
_entity.id
_entity.type
_entity.pdbx_description
1 polymer ?
#
loop_
_entity_poly.entity_id
_entity_poly.type
_entity_poly.pdbx_seq_one_letter_code
_entity_poly.pdbx_strand_id
1 'polypeptide(L)'
;ALNMLRSQARVDVKVEPTLAPVFRMTSISVYNSNANGRIAPEASRYNVGEKKVTSPSIPTTLQTNSTPLVYNISNPLKSEQEIYLFEKAAASAGVSGALSLIIGGHYDGSSTETYYKLEFLSAAATPVPLAVLRNHKYVFNIKEVSGEGYLTKAAALSGKPSNIQGSVVTINLGDMPVIYFDEHYYLAMQTDLVNFMTSQGTGQFYKIKTDFPGGWTWESDQPSWLSMNPHINGGNEGANIIVGLLPGIGDNPRHGILTITAGKIRARIKVYQGYGTNPLPDIP
;
A
#
# COMPACT_ATOMS: atom_id res chain seq x y z
N ALA A 1 7.01 9.38 -22.28
CA ALA A 1 7.40 8.73 -21.01
C ALA A 1 7.00 7.26 -21.07
N LEU A 2 7.88 6.34 -20.65
CA LEU A 2 7.58 4.92 -20.55
C LEU A 2 7.05 4.63 -19.14
N ASN A 3 5.84 4.07 -19.03
CA ASN A 3 5.26 3.70 -17.73
C ASN A 3 5.66 2.26 -17.39
N MET A 4 6.30 2.07 -16.24
CA MET A 4 6.68 0.75 -15.73
C MET A 4 5.79 0.35 -14.55
N LEU A 5 5.39 -0.92 -14.50
CA LEU A 5 4.66 -1.50 -13.38
C LEU A 5 5.55 -2.49 -12.64
N ARG A 6 5.44 -2.56 -11.32
CA ARG A 6 5.99 -3.69 -10.56
C ARG A 6 5.32 -4.99 -11.00
N SER A 7 6.07 -6.07 -11.08
CA SER A 7 5.57 -7.41 -11.45
C SER A 7 4.84 -8.12 -10.31
N GLN A 8 4.98 -7.62 -9.08
CA GLN A 8 4.39 -8.18 -7.86
C GLN A 8 3.41 -7.20 -7.21
N ALA A 9 2.50 -7.75 -6.42
CA ALA A 9 1.70 -7.03 -5.45
C ALA A 9 2.42 -6.94 -4.11
N ARG A 10 2.08 -5.95 -3.29
CA ARG A 10 2.49 -5.85 -1.89
C ARG A 10 1.32 -6.19 -0.98
N VAL A 11 1.57 -6.90 0.10
CA VAL A 11 0.60 -7.18 1.15
C VAL A 11 1.14 -6.62 2.47
N ASP A 12 0.31 -5.85 3.17
CA ASP A 12 0.57 -5.39 4.52
C ASP A 12 -0.53 -5.89 5.44
N VAL A 13 -0.18 -6.13 6.71
CA VAL A 13 -1.14 -6.50 7.76
C VAL A 13 -0.99 -5.51 8.91
N LYS A 14 -2.12 -5.00 9.40
CA LYS A 14 -2.20 -4.04 10.49
C LYS A 14 -3.20 -4.52 11.52
N VAL A 15 -2.86 -4.40 12.79
CA VAL A 15 -3.75 -4.63 13.91
C VAL A 15 -4.18 -3.26 14.44
N GLU A 16 -5.48 -3.06 14.60
CA GLU A 16 -5.99 -1.84 15.22
C GLU A 16 -5.36 -1.67 16.61
N PRO A 17 -4.78 -0.51 16.95
CA PRO A 17 -4.06 -0.33 18.21
C PRO A 17 -4.92 -0.50 19.47
N THR A 18 -6.24 -0.34 19.34
CA THR A 18 -7.20 -0.65 20.41
C THR A 18 -7.20 -2.13 20.79
N LEU A 19 -6.72 -3.01 19.91
CA LEU A 19 -6.57 -4.44 20.16
C LEU A 19 -5.23 -4.79 20.83
N ALA A 20 -4.29 -3.85 20.96
CA ALA A 20 -2.98 -4.11 21.57
C ALA A 20 -3.04 -4.78 22.96
N PRO A 21 -4.03 -4.49 23.84
CA PRO A 21 -4.16 -5.17 25.13
C PRO A 21 -4.62 -6.64 25.02
N VAL A 22 -5.33 -7.01 23.94
CA VAL A 22 -6.02 -8.30 23.81
C VAL A 22 -5.45 -9.19 22.71
N PHE A 23 -4.65 -8.66 21.79
CA PHE A 23 -4.07 -9.45 20.70
C PHE A 23 -2.65 -9.01 20.38
N ARG A 24 -1.76 -9.99 20.31
CA ARG A 24 -0.35 -9.79 19.94
C ARG A 24 0.00 -10.70 18.76
N MET A 25 0.15 -10.11 17.56
CA MET A 25 0.59 -10.83 16.37
C MET A 25 2.07 -11.25 16.49
N THR A 26 2.39 -12.45 16.03
CA THR A 26 3.72 -13.08 16.15
C THR A 26 4.24 -13.59 14.81
N SER A 27 3.36 -14.02 13.89
CA SER A 27 3.76 -14.48 12.57
C SER A 27 2.67 -14.29 11.52
N ILE A 28 3.08 -14.23 10.25
CA ILE A 28 2.19 -14.28 9.09
C ILE A 28 2.68 -15.41 8.19
N SER A 29 1.79 -16.34 7.83
CA SER A 29 2.08 -17.42 6.90
C SER A 29 1.17 -17.30 5.67
N VAL A 30 1.76 -17.17 4.48
CA VAL A 30 1.03 -17.04 3.21
C VAL A 30 0.94 -18.40 2.54
N TYR A 31 -0.27 -18.96 2.46
CA TYR A 31 -0.54 -20.26 1.85
C TYR A 31 -1.08 -20.14 0.43
N ASN A 32 -0.76 -21.11 -0.41
CA ASN A 32 -1.24 -21.24 -1.78
C ASN A 32 -0.88 -20.05 -2.69
N SER A 33 0.21 -19.34 -2.39
CA SER A 33 0.73 -18.29 -3.26
C SER A 33 1.38 -18.86 -4.52
N ASN A 34 1.35 -18.09 -5.61
CA ASN A 34 2.05 -18.46 -6.84
C ASN A 34 3.56 -18.23 -6.67
N ALA A 35 4.37 -19.17 -7.17
CA ALA A 35 5.83 -19.12 -7.10
C ALA A 35 6.45 -18.39 -8.30
N ASN A 36 5.68 -18.18 -9.38
CA ASN A 36 6.10 -17.47 -10.57
C ASN A 36 4.99 -16.55 -11.11
N GLY A 37 5.38 -15.63 -11.99
CA GLY A 37 4.47 -14.71 -12.66
C GLY A 37 5.08 -14.19 -13.97
N ARG A 38 4.27 -13.57 -14.83
CA ARG A 38 4.75 -12.94 -16.06
C ARG A 38 5.49 -11.63 -15.76
N ILE A 39 6.58 -11.37 -16.47
CA ILE A 39 7.35 -10.10 -16.35
C ILE A 39 6.48 -8.90 -16.75
N ALA A 40 5.82 -8.96 -17.91
CA ALA A 40 4.87 -7.95 -18.38
C ALA A 40 3.43 -8.47 -18.27
N PRO A 41 2.44 -7.59 -18.04
CA PRO A 41 1.04 -7.99 -18.11
C PRO A 41 0.65 -8.33 -19.55
N GLU A 42 -0.37 -9.15 -19.70
CA GLU A 42 -1.04 -9.34 -20.99
C GLU A 42 -1.67 -8.01 -21.43
N ALA A 43 -1.49 -7.65 -22.70
CA ALA A 43 -1.96 -6.37 -23.23
C ALA A 43 -3.48 -6.17 -23.02
N SER A 44 -4.28 -7.24 -23.17
CA SER A 44 -5.73 -7.22 -22.96
C SER A 44 -6.16 -7.01 -21.50
N ARG A 45 -5.24 -7.18 -20.53
CA ARG A 45 -5.51 -7.03 -19.09
C ARG A 45 -5.00 -5.71 -18.53
N TYR A 46 -4.33 -4.90 -19.34
CA TYR A 46 -3.82 -3.59 -18.97
C TYR A 46 -4.72 -2.48 -19.48
N ASN A 47 -5.27 -1.69 -18.56
CA ASN A 47 -5.97 -0.45 -18.88
C ASN A 47 -4.94 0.67 -19.03
N VAL A 48 -4.80 1.18 -20.26
CA VAL A 48 -3.85 2.24 -20.60
C VAL A 48 -4.21 3.58 -19.96
N GLY A 49 -5.50 3.93 -19.91
CA GLY A 49 -5.98 5.20 -19.36
C GLY A 49 -5.76 5.31 -17.86
N GLU A 50 -6.02 4.22 -17.14
CA GLU A 50 -5.87 4.13 -15.68
C GLU A 50 -4.49 3.61 -15.25
N LYS A 51 -3.63 3.27 -16.22
CA LYS A 51 -2.28 2.70 -16.04
C LYS A 51 -2.25 1.55 -15.03
N LYS A 52 -3.22 0.64 -15.13
CA LYS A 52 -3.36 -0.49 -14.20
C LYS A 52 -3.72 -1.78 -14.89
N VAL A 53 -3.37 -2.89 -14.27
CA VAL A 53 -3.98 -4.17 -14.61
C VAL A 53 -5.39 -4.25 -14.01
N THR A 54 -6.33 -4.81 -14.76
CA THR A 54 -7.73 -5.03 -14.31
C THR A 54 -8.00 -6.48 -13.95
N SER A 55 -7.13 -7.40 -14.35
CA SER A 55 -7.18 -8.82 -13.98
C SER A 55 -5.80 -9.48 -14.11
N PRO A 56 -5.58 -10.64 -13.46
CA PRO A 56 -4.27 -11.31 -13.43
C PRO A 56 -3.78 -11.74 -14.81
N SER A 57 -2.48 -11.59 -15.07
CA SER A 57 -1.80 -12.15 -16.24
C SER A 57 -1.03 -13.41 -15.83
N ILE A 58 -1.71 -14.55 -15.83
CA ILE A 58 -1.19 -15.83 -15.35
C ILE A 58 -0.28 -16.48 -16.41
N PRO A 59 0.91 -17.01 -16.06
CA PRO A 59 1.77 -17.72 -17.00
C PRO A 59 1.13 -19.06 -17.43
N THR A 60 1.43 -19.52 -18.64
CA THR A 60 0.94 -20.80 -19.18
C THR A 60 1.34 -21.99 -18.29
N THR A 61 2.56 -21.96 -17.77
CA THR A 61 3.04 -22.93 -16.78
C THR A 61 3.09 -22.26 -15.41
N LEU A 62 2.00 -22.38 -14.65
CA LEU A 62 1.90 -21.84 -13.31
C LEU A 62 2.56 -22.75 -12.29
N GLN A 63 3.38 -22.18 -11.41
CA GLN A 63 3.94 -22.84 -10.25
C GLN A 63 3.32 -22.23 -8.99
N THR A 64 3.08 -23.09 -8.00
CA THR A 64 2.62 -22.66 -6.66
C THR A 64 3.69 -23.00 -5.64
N ASN A 65 3.81 -22.18 -4.60
CA ASN A 65 4.71 -22.50 -3.51
C ASN A 65 4.19 -23.75 -2.80
N SER A 66 5.05 -24.77 -2.71
CA SER A 66 4.73 -26.05 -2.06
C SER A 66 4.68 -25.95 -0.54
N THR A 67 5.29 -24.89 0.02
CA THR A 67 5.28 -24.55 1.44
C THR A 67 4.82 -23.10 1.62
N PRO A 68 4.25 -22.75 2.78
CA PRO A 68 3.86 -21.37 3.04
C PRO A 68 5.09 -20.46 3.10
N LEU A 69 4.94 -19.23 2.62
CA LEU A 69 5.90 -18.16 2.90
C LEU A 69 5.67 -17.70 4.35
N VAL A 70 6.69 -17.73 5.20
CA VAL A 70 6.56 -17.43 6.63
C VAL A 70 7.34 -16.17 6.98
N TYR A 71 6.66 -15.24 7.65
CA TYR A 71 7.19 -13.95 8.10
C TYR A 71 7.04 -13.88 9.62
N ASN A 72 8.15 -13.68 10.33
CA ASN A 72 8.14 -13.52 11.79
C ASN A 72 7.95 -12.04 12.13
N ILE A 73 7.05 -11.74 13.06
CA ILE A 73 6.62 -10.38 13.37
C ILE A 73 7.34 -9.87 14.62
N SER A 74 8.09 -8.78 14.45
CA SER A 74 8.77 -8.08 15.54
C SER A 74 7.88 -7.01 16.18
N ASN A 75 7.11 -6.29 15.37
CA ASN A 75 6.09 -5.33 15.84
C ASN A 75 4.71 -6.00 15.82
N PRO A 76 4.12 -6.33 16.98
CA PRO A 76 2.89 -7.11 17.04
C PRO A 76 1.66 -6.39 16.47
N LEU A 77 1.78 -5.10 16.12
CA LEU A 77 0.69 -4.33 15.53
C LEU A 77 0.76 -4.24 14.01
N LYS A 78 1.87 -4.64 13.36
CA LYS A 78 2.00 -4.47 11.91
C LYS A 78 3.10 -5.30 11.25
N SER A 79 2.85 -5.63 9.98
CA SER A 79 3.83 -6.03 8.96
C SER A 79 3.65 -5.12 7.75
N GLU A 80 4.67 -4.35 7.42
CA GLU A 80 4.65 -3.39 6.31
C GLU A 80 5.90 -3.58 5.45
N GLN A 81 5.76 -3.62 4.12
CA GLN A 81 6.89 -3.74 3.17
C GLN A 81 7.61 -5.10 3.18
N GLU A 82 6.97 -6.17 3.64
CA GLU A 82 7.61 -7.48 3.79
C GLU A 82 7.09 -8.52 2.77
N ILE A 83 5.78 -8.52 2.51
CA ILE A 83 5.12 -9.56 1.74
C ILE A 83 4.90 -9.09 0.31
N TYR A 84 5.56 -9.75 -0.64
CA TYR A 84 5.41 -9.50 -2.08
C TYR A 84 4.95 -10.77 -2.79
N LEU A 85 3.85 -10.67 -3.54
CA LEU A 85 3.19 -11.82 -4.16
C LEU A 85 3.05 -11.64 -5.68
N PHE A 86 3.22 -12.73 -6.43
CA PHE A 86 2.81 -12.77 -7.84
C PHE A 86 1.29 -12.75 -7.98
N GLU A 87 0.82 -12.36 -9.17
CA GLU A 87 -0.60 -12.30 -9.46
C GLU A 87 -1.28 -13.65 -9.28
N LYS A 88 -2.50 -13.64 -8.75
CA LYS A 88 -3.30 -14.84 -8.50
C LYS A 88 -4.77 -14.56 -8.78
N ALA A 89 -5.44 -15.52 -9.43
CA ALA A 89 -6.87 -15.44 -9.66
C ALA A 89 -7.65 -15.41 -8.34
N ALA A 90 -8.78 -14.69 -8.34
CA ALA A 90 -9.71 -14.73 -7.24
C ALA A 90 -10.27 -16.16 -7.10
N ALA A 91 -10.47 -16.62 -5.87
CA ALA A 91 -11.10 -17.89 -5.55
C ALA A 91 -12.19 -17.66 -4.51
N SER A 92 -13.32 -18.36 -4.63
CA SER A 92 -14.41 -18.26 -3.66
C SER A 92 -13.91 -18.53 -2.24
N ALA A 93 -14.45 -17.80 -1.27
CA ALA A 93 -14.13 -17.95 0.15
C ALA A 93 -14.28 -19.42 0.60
N GLY A 94 -13.34 -19.90 1.42
CA GLY A 94 -13.36 -21.27 1.94
C GLY A 94 -13.03 -22.39 0.94
N VAL A 95 -12.76 -22.08 -0.34
CA VAL A 95 -12.31 -23.09 -1.31
C VAL A 95 -10.88 -23.55 -1.00
N SER A 96 -10.66 -24.87 -1.00
CA SER A 96 -9.32 -25.44 -0.85
C SER A 96 -8.37 -24.92 -1.94
N GLY A 97 -7.16 -24.50 -1.56
CA GLY A 97 -6.19 -23.90 -2.48
C GLY A 97 -6.36 -22.40 -2.73
N ALA A 98 -7.34 -21.74 -2.10
CA ALA A 98 -7.45 -20.28 -2.11
C ALA A 98 -6.26 -19.62 -1.40
N LEU A 99 -5.84 -18.45 -1.90
CA LEU A 99 -4.79 -17.65 -1.26
C LEU A 99 -5.26 -17.24 0.14
N SER A 100 -4.49 -17.58 1.17
CA SER A 100 -4.86 -17.31 2.56
C SER A 100 -3.66 -16.79 3.34
N LEU A 101 -3.92 -15.85 4.25
CA LEU A 101 -2.98 -15.48 5.30
C LEU A 101 -3.39 -16.19 6.58
N ILE A 102 -2.44 -16.89 7.21
CA ILE A 102 -2.61 -17.44 8.55
C ILE A 102 -1.78 -16.59 9.50
N ILE A 103 -2.46 -15.89 10.40
CA ILE A 103 -1.87 -15.00 11.38
C ILE A 103 -1.66 -15.80 12.67
N GLY A 104 -0.41 -15.92 13.12
CA GLY A 104 -0.11 -16.39 14.46
C GLY A 104 -0.21 -15.24 15.46
N GLY A 105 -0.75 -15.52 16.63
CA GLY A 105 -0.77 -14.56 17.72
C GLY A 105 -1.25 -15.12 19.05
N HIS A 106 -1.05 -14.32 20.09
CA HIS A 106 -1.54 -14.57 21.44
C HIS A 106 -2.78 -13.72 21.70
N TYR A 107 -3.81 -14.34 22.28
CA TYR A 107 -5.07 -13.69 22.64
C TYR A 107 -5.17 -13.53 24.16
N ASP A 108 -5.61 -12.36 24.60
CA ASP A 108 -5.97 -12.02 25.99
C ASP A 108 -4.93 -12.46 27.05
N GLY A 109 -3.65 -12.20 26.76
CA GLY A 109 -2.54 -12.55 27.65
C GLY A 109 -2.18 -14.04 27.70
N SER A 110 -2.83 -14.90 26.91
CA SER A 110 -2.52 -16.33 26.82
C SER A 110 -1.09 -16.58 26.36
N SER A 111 -0.39 -17.51 27.01
CA SER A 111 0.94 -17.97 26.56
C SER A 111 0.86 -18.92 25.35
N THR A 112 -0.34 -19.40 25.02
CA THR A 112 -0.55 -20.31 23.89
C THR A 112 -0.73 -19.49 22.61
N GLU A 113 0.13 -19.73 21.62
CA GLU A 113 -0.05 -19.14 20.30
C GLU A 113 -1.18 -19.89 19.57
N THR A 114 -2.10 -19.13 18.97
CA THR A 114 -3.19 -19.66 18.14
C THR A 114 -3.20 -18.97 16.77
N TYR A 115 -3.97 -19.53 15.84
CA TYR A 115 -3.88 -19.19 14.43
C TYR A 115 -5.20 -18.73 13.84
N TYR A 116 -5.16 -17.61 13.13
CA TYR A 116 -6.33 -16.94 12.58
C TYR A 116 -6.22 -16.88 11.06
N LYS A 117 -7.31 -17.20 10.34
CA LYS A 117 -7.33 -17.17 8.88
C LYS A 117 -7.92 -15.85 8.37
N LEU A 118 -7.18 -15.19 7.49
CA LEU A 118 -7.66 -14.07 6.68
C LEU A 118 -7.65 -14.46 5.20
N GLU A 119 -8.73 -14.10 4.50
CA GLU A 119 -8.92 -14.36 3.07
C GLU A 119 -8.93 -13.05 2.29
N PHE A 120 -8.51 -13.09 1.02
CA PHE A 120 -8.51 -11.94 0.12
C PHE A 120 -9.94 -11.63 -0.35
N LEU A 121 -10.68 -10.93 0.51
CA LEU A 121 -12.08 -10.54 0.28
C LEU A 121 -12.23 -9.02 0.30
N SER A 122 -13.14 -8.48 -0.50
CA SER A 122 -13.44 -7.04 -0.50
C SER A 122 -14.06 -6.59 0.82
N ALA A 123 -13.84 -5.32 1.18
CA ALA A 123 -14.44 -4.71 2.37
C ALA A 123 -15.93 -4.31 2.20
N ALA A 124 -16.66 -4.94 1.26
CA ALA A 124 -18.07 -4.65 1.01
C ALA A 124 -18.99 -5.37 2.02
N ALA A 125 -20.23 -4.89 2.17
CA ALA A 125 -21.23 -5.53 3.04
C ALA A 125 -21.46 -7.01 2.68
N THR A 126 -21.37 -7.34 1.40
CA THR A 126 -21.24 -8.71 0.89
C THR A 126 -19.84 -8.85 0.29
N PRO A 127 -18.88 -9.42 1.04
CA PRO A 127 -17.50 -9.55 0.58
C PRO A 127 -17.41 -10.40 -0.69
N VAL A 128 -16.68 -9.92 -1.69
CA VAL A 128 -16.38 -10.68 -2.91
C VAL A 128 -14.90 -11.10 -2.93
N PRO A 129 -14.58 -12.27 -3.49
CA PRO A 129 -13.20 -12.68 -3.74
C PRO A 129 -12.39 -11.64 -4.52
N LEU A 130 -11.19 -11.33 -4.02
CA LEU A 130 -10.23 -10.46 -4.68
C LEU A 130 -9.14 -11.29 -5.36
N ALA A 131 -8.83 -10.93 -6.60
CA ALA A 131 -7.61 -11.37 -7.24
C ALA A 131 -6.42 -10.58 -6.68
N VAL A 132 -5.23 -11.18 -6.71
CA VAL A 132 -3.97 -10.47 -6.49
C VAL A 132 -3.47 -9.95 -7.84
N LEU A 133 -3.31 -8.64 -7.92
CA LEU A 133 -2.94 -7.92 -9.12
C LEU A 133 -1.57 -7.27 -8.96
N ARG A 134 -0.74 -7.32 -9.99
CA ARG A 134 0.59 -6.70 -9.97
C ARG A 134 0.47 -5.20 -9.73
N ASN A 135 1.49 -4.60 -9.11
CA ASN A 135 1.52 -3.17 -8.82
C ASN A 135 0.31 -2.66 -8.01
N HIS A 136 -0.30 -3.54 -7.20
CA HIS A 136 -1.30 -3.18 -6.21
C HIS A 136 -0.76 -3.46 -4.80
N LYS A 137 -1.29 -2.73 -3.83
CA LYS A 137 -1.08 -2.94 -2.42
C LYS A 137 -2.39 -3.40 -1.78
N TYR A 138 -2.32 -4.47 -0.99
CA TYR A 138 -3.44 -5.01 -0.20
C TYR A 138 -3.11 -4.78 1.27
N VAL A 139 -3.94 -4.02 1.98
CA VAL A 139 -3.77 -3.77 3.41
C VAL A 139 -4.87 -4.49 4.17
N PHE A 140 -4.49 -5.49 4.95
CA PHE A 140 -5.38 -6.20 5.85
C PHE A 140 -5.40 -5.47 7.20
N ASN A 141 -6.49 -4.76 7.49
CA ASN A 141 -6.70 -4.15 8.79
C ASN A 141 -7.51 -5.11 9.66
N ILE A 142 -6.88 -5.68 10.69
CA ILE A 142 -7.49 -6.52 11.72
C ILE A 142 -8.17 -5.60 12.73
N LYS A 143 -9.50 -5.57 12.69
CA LYS A 143 -10.35 -4.65 13.45
C LYS A 143 -10.92 -5.23 14.72
N GLU A 144 -11.02 -6.55 14.77
CA GLU A 144 -11.54 -7.27 15.92
C GLU A 144 -10.84 -8.62 16.03
N VAL A 145 -10.54 -9.03 17.26
CA VAL A 145 -10.19 -10.39 17.63
C VAL A 145 -11.04 -10.74 18.86
N SER A 146 -11.95 -11.69 18.71
CA SER A 146 -13.01 -11.97 19.70
C SER A 146 -12.81 -13.25 20.50
N GLY A 147 -11.68 -13.94 20.29
CA GLY A 147 -11.36 -15.18 20.98
C GLY A 147 -10.06 -15.81 20.51
N GLU A 148 -9.70 -16.94 21.13
CA GLU A 148 -8.60 -17.78 20.67
C GLU A 148 -8.84 -18.29 19.24
N GLY A 149 -7.77 -18.37 18.45
CA GLY A 149 -7.80 -18.92 17.10
C GLY A 149 -7.77 -20.45 17.10
N TYR A 150 -7.41 -21.02 15.95
CA TYR A 150 -7.18 -22.45 15.81
C TYR A 150 -5.87 -22.87 16.49
N LEU A 151 -5.82 -24.10 17.00
CA LEU A 151 -4.62 -24.64 17.65
C LEU A 151 -3.45 -24.91 16.69
N THR A 152 -3.70 -25.04 15.39
CA THR A 152 -2.66 -25.28 14.38
C THR A 152 -2.90 -24.48 13.11
N LYS A 153 -1.82 -24.13 12.40
CA LYS A 153 -1.91 -23.49 11.08
C LYS A 153 -2.70 -24.33 10.07
N ALA A 154 -2.58 -25.65 10.13
CA ALA A 154 -3.30 -26.57 9.25
C ALA A 154 -4.81 -26.54 9.51
N ALA A 155 -5.23 -26.51 10.78
CA ALA A 155 -6.64 -26.35 11.15
C ALA A 155 -7.18 -24.97 10.76
N ALA A 156 -6.38 -23.90 10.92
CA ALA A 156 -6.76 -22.58 10.45
C ALA A 156 -6.96 -22.54 8.93
N LEU A 157 -6.05 -23.17 8.17
CA LEU A 157 -6.11 -23.19 6.71
C LEU A 157 -7.36 -23.93 6.19
N SER A 158 -7.69 -25.09 6.76
CA SER A 158 -8.88 -25.87 6.41
C SER A 158 -10.18 -25.26 6.94
N GLY A 159 -10.08 -24.49 8.03
CA GLY A 159 -11.17 -23.77 8.65
C GLY A 159 -11.66 -22.56 7.85
N LYS A 160 -12.75 -21.99 8.34
CA LYS A 160 -13.24 -20.67 7.90
C LYS A 160 -12.57 -19.57 8.75
N PRO A 161 -12.52 -18.32 8.28
CA PRO A 161 -12.20 -17.20 9.16
C PRO A 161 -13.07 -17.24 10.42
N SER A 162 -12.44 -17.21 11.59
CA SER A 162 -13.10 -17.30 12.90
C SER A 162 -12.35 -16.45 13.90
N ASN A 163 -13.09 -15.81 14.80
CA ASN A 163 -12.58 -15.00 15.91
C ASN A 163 -11.65 -13.85 15.50
N ILE A 164 -11.66 -13.47 14.22
CA ILE A 164 -10.93 -12.34 13.66
C ILE A 164 -11.80 -11.66 12.61
N GLN A 165 -11.85 -10.34 12.63
CA GLN A 165 -12.43 -9.55 11.56
C GLN A 165 -11.36 -8.68 10.93
N GLY A 166 -11.17 -8.85 9.61
CA GLY A 166 -10.26 -8.05 8.82
C GLY A 166 -10.97 -7.36 7.66
N SER A 167 -10.50 -6.19 7.25
CA SER A 167 -10.90 -5.58 5.97
C SER A 167 -9.69 -5.39 5.06
N VAL A 168 -9.86 -5.65 3.76
CA VAL A 168 -8.80 -5.44 2.77
C VAL A 168 -9.03 -4.13 2.02
N VAL A 169 -8.07 -3.22 2.13
CA VAL A 169 -7.99 -2.03 1.28
C VAL A 169 -7.06 -2.33 0.11
N THR A 170 -7.60 -2.27 -1.11
CA THR A 170 -6.83 -2.46 -2.35
C THR A 170 -6.46 -1.11 -2.93
N ILE A 171 -5.17 -0.84 -3.05
CA ILE A 171 -4.65 0.42 -3.58
C ILE A 171 -3.85 0.14 -4.84
N ASN A 172 -4.20 0.83 -5.92
CA ASN A 172 -3.43 0.81 -7.15
C ASN A 172 -2.22 1.74 -7.02
N LEU A 173 -1.01 1.25 -7.35
CA LEU A 173 0.24 2.01 -7.27
C LEU A 173 0.66 2.65 -8.60
N GLY A 174 -0.19 2.64 -9.63
CA GLY A 174 0.13 3.12 -10.98
C GLY A 174 0.49 4.61 -10.98
N ASP A 175 -0.47 5.46 -10.63
CA ASP A 175 -0.26 6.91 -10.54
C ASP A 175 0.12 7.40 -9.12
N MET A 176 0.15 6.50 -8.12
CA MET A 176 0.36 6.85 -6.69
C MET A 176 1.30 5.88 -5.97
N PRO A 177 2.60 5.83 -6.33
CA PRO A 177 3.53 4.86 -5.79
C PRO A 177 4.00 5.15 -4.35
N VAL A 178 3.88 6.39 -3.87
CA VAL A 178 4.32 6.81 -2.54
C VAL A 178 3.13 6.77 -1.60
N ILE A 179 3.13 5.92 -0.58
CA ILE A 179 1.99 5.78 0.33
C ILE A 179 2.42 5.68 1.78
N TYR A 180 1.85 6.56 2.58
CA TYR A 180 1.95 6.60 4.04
C TYR A 180 0.61 6.15 4.64
N PHE A 181 0.69 5.62 5.86
CA PHE A 181 -0.47 5.15 6.59
C PHE A 181 -0.37 5.56 8.06
N ASP A 182 -1.52 5.74 8.69
CA ASP A 182 -1.64 5.61 10.14
C ASP A 182 -2.48 4.36 10.49
N GLU A 183 -3.12 4.41 11.65
CA GLU A 183 -3.95 3.35 12.24
C GLU A 183 -5.25 3.15 11.44
N HIS A 184 -5.83 4.22 10.92
CA HIS A 184 -7.19 4.21 10.34
C HIS A 184 -7.22 4.67 8.88
N TYR A 185 -6.22 5.41 8.41
CA TYR A 185 -6.23 6.14 7.16
C TYR A 185 -4.92 5.96 6.36
N TYR A 186 -4.94 6.32 5.09
CA TYR A 186 -3.78 6.42 4.22
C TYR A 186 -3.66 7.78 3.55
N LEU A 187 -2.43 8.12 3.16
CA LEU A 187 -2.11 9.22 2.26
C LEU A 187 -1.23 8.67 1.14
N ALA A 188 -1.73 8.71 -0.09
CA ALA A 188 -1.06 8.26 -1.30
C ALA A 188 -0.69 9.47 -2.17
N MET A 189 0.51 9.45 -2.75
CA MET A 189 1.11 10.53 -3.52
C MET A 189 1.75 9.98 -4.79
N GLN A 190 1.69 10.77 -5.87
CA GLN A 190 2.32 10.44 -7.14
C GLN A 190 3.85 10.42 -7.05
N THR A 191 4.43 11.26 -6.20
CA THR A 191 5.87 11.36 -6.00
C THR A 191 6.17 11.95 -4.62
N ASP A 192 7.33 11.61 -4.08
CA ASP A 192 7.99 12.25 -2.93
C ASP A 192 9.17 13.12 -3.36
N LEU A 193 9.43 13.23 -4.67
CA LEU A 193 10.49 14.04 -5.25
C LEU A 193 10.01 14.80 -6.48
N VAL A 194 10.31 16.09 -6.53
CA VAL A 194 10.03 16.97 -7.67
C VAL A 194 11.29 17.75 -8.04
N ASN A 195 11.60 17.79 -9.34
CA ASN A 195 12.74 18.53 -9.88
C ASN A 195 12.26 19.59 -10.87
N PHE A 196 12.75 20.81 -10.69
CA PHE A 196 12.49 21.97 -11.55
C PHE A 196 13.80 22.52 -12.12
N MET A 197 13.75 23.03 -13.35
CA MET A 197 14.87 23.82 -13.88
C MET A 197 14.91 25.19 -13.19
N THR A 198 16.11 25.78 -13.06
CA THR A 198 16.27 27.09 -12.42
C THR A 198 15.42 28.19 -13.05
N SER A 199 15.28 28.17 -14.38
CA SER A 199 14.49 29.13 -15.15
C SER A 199 12.98 28.85 -15.13
N GLN A 200 12.55 27.70 -14.60
CA GLN A 200 11.14 27.34 -14.57
C GLN A 200 10.41 28.22 -13.54
N GLY A 201 9.33 28.87 -13.98
CA GLY A 201 8.45 29.70 -13.14
C GLY A 201 6.99 29.21 -13.11
N THR A 202 6.73 28.03 -13.69
CA THR A 202 5.40 27.41 -13.75
C THR A 202 5.40 26.07 -13.03
N GLY A 203 4.35 25.85 -12.24
CA GLY A 203 4.21 24.64 -11.44
C GLY A 203 3.85 23.40 -12.26
N GLN A 204 4.10 22.23 -11.68
CA GLN A 204 3.80 20.93 -12.27
C GLN A 204 2.64 20.25 -11.54
N PHE A 205 1.87 19.45 -12.27
CA PHE A 205 0.73 18.71 -11.72
C PHE A 205 1.18 17.38 -11.11
N TYR A 206 0.80 17.16 -9.85
CA TYR A 206 0.93 15.88 -9.17
C TYR A 206 -0.39 15.48 -8.53
N LYS A 207 -0.56 14.21 -8.16
CA LYS A 207 -1.76 13.75 -7.48
C LYS A 207 -1.48 13.42 -6.01
N ILE A 208 -2.43 13.78 -5.14
CA ILE A 208 -2.50 13.36 -3.73
C ILE A 208 -3.89 12.79 -3.44
N LYS A 209 -3.95 11.66 -2.74
CA LYS A 209 -5.20 11.00 -2.33
C LYS A 209 -5.13 10.55 -0.88
N THR A 210 -6.25 10.68 -0.17
CA THR A 210 -6.41 10.16 1.20
C THR A 210 -7.84 9.70 1.41
N ASP A 211 -8.03 8.77 2.34
CA ASP A 211 -9.33 8.41 2.90
C ASP A 211 -9.57 9.03 4.30
N PHE A 212 -8.68 9.90 4.78
CA PHE A 212 -8.92 10.70 5.97
C PHE A 212 -10.10 11.66 5.71
N PRO A 213 -11.20 11.63 6.51
CA PRO A 213 -12.38 12.46 6.27
C PRO A 213 -12.10 13.96 6.24
N GLY A 214 -11.08 14.41 6.97
CA GLY A 214 -10.65 15.82 6.99
C GLY A 214 -9.80 16.24 5.78
N GLY A 215 -9.55 15.35 4.82
CA GLY A 215 -8.71 15.62 3.65
C GLY A 215 -7.22 15.73 4.00
N TRP A 216 -6.51 16.67 3.40
CA TRP A 216 -5.11 16.91 3.71
C TRP A 216 -4.80 18.41 3.71
N THR A 217 -3.81 18.80 4.50
CA THR A 217 -3.23 20.15 4.54
C THR A 217 -1.76 20.11 4.15
N TRP A 218 -1.13 21.27 3.98
CA TRP A 218 0.28 21.34 3.64
C TRP A 218 0.98 22.57 4.22
N GLU A 219 2.30 22.44 4.37
CA GLU A 219 3.21 23.54 4.72
C GLU A 219 4.50 23.43 3.90
N SER A 220 5.19 24.55 3.71
CA SER A 220 6.53 24.59 3.11
C SER A 220 7.54 25.08 4.14
N ASP A 221 8.72 24.47 4.19
CA ASP A 221 9.88 24.99 4.92
C ASP A 221 10.56 26.19 4.22
N GLN A 222 10.17 26.46 2.97
CA GLN A 222 10.70 27.52 2.12
C GLN A 222 9.57 28.36 1.49
N PRO A 223 8.66 28.95 2.29
CA PRO A 223 7.44 29.59 1.77
C PRO A 223 7.70 30.84 0.92
N SER A 224 8.91 31.40 0.95
CA SER A 224 9.30 32.55 0.14
C SER A 224 9.41 32.24 -1.35
N TRP A 225 9.64 30.98 -1.73
CA TRP A 225 9.79 30.58 -3.13
C TRP A 225 9.12 29.26 -3.51
N LEU A 226 8.64 28.48 -2.54
CA LEU A 226 8.00 27.19 -2.76
C LEU A 226 6.57 27.20 -2.19
N SER A 227 5.59 26.82 -3.01
CA SER A 227 4.18 26.73 -2.61
C SER A 227 3.48 25.53 -3.25
N MET A 228 2.27 25.23 -2.77
CA MET A 228 1.44 24.21 -3.37
C MET A 228 -0.02 24.68 -3.43
N ASN A 229 -0.58 24.71 -4.62
CA ASN A 229 -1.98 25.06 -4.81
C ASN A 229 -2.79 23.78 -5.10
N PRO A 230 -3.76 23.41 -4.25
CA PRO A 230 -4.69 22.35 -4.59
C PRO A 230 -5.46 22.75 -5.85
N HIS A 231 -5.36 21.95 -6.91
CA HIS A 231 -6.16 22.16 -8.11
C HIS A 231 -7.51 21.49 -7.91
N ILE A 232 -8.56 22.30 -7.72
CA ILE A 232 -9.93 21.79 -7.53
C ILE A 232 -10.48 21.37 -8.89
N ASN A 233 -10.36 20.08 -9.19
CA ASN A 233 -11.26 19.34 -10.08
C ASN A 233 -11.48 17.97 -9.43
N GLY A 234 -12.60 17.88 -8.70
CA GLY A 234 -12.87 16.86 -7.69
C GLY A 234 -13.36 15.52 -8.23
N GLY A 235 -12.97 14.46 -7.50
CA GLY A 235 -13.50 13.11 -7.60
C GLY A 235 -12.68 12.13 -6.76
N ASN A 236 -13.20 10.90 -6.57
CA ASN A 236 -12.59 9.80 -5.78
C ASN A 236 -11.21 9.31 -6.30
N GLU A 237 -10.58 10.01 -7.22
CA GLU A 237 -9.36 9.62 -7.95
C GLU A 237 -8.10 10.37 -7.48
N GLY A 238 -8.23 11.27 -6.50
CA GLY A 238 -7.13 12.08 -5.97
C GLY A 238 -7.18 13.53 -6.48
N ALA A 239 -6.76 14.47 -5.63
CA ALA A 239 -6.68 15.88 -5.99
C ALA A 239 -5.39 16.11 -6.79
N ASN A 240 -5.53 16.74 -7.96
CA ASN A 240 -4.38 17.32 -8.63
C ASN A 240 -3.87 18.49 -7.79
N ILE A 241 -2.57 18.62 -7.63
CA ILE A 241 -1.89 19.73 -6.97
C ILE A 241 -0.96 20.40 -7.97
N ILE A 242 -0.79 21.71 -7.86
CA ILE A 242 0.24 22.45 -8.58
C ILE A 242 1.32 22.81 -7.57
N VAL A 243 2.51 22.23 -7.70
CA VAL A 243 3.68 22.69 -6.93
C VAL A 243 4.18 23.97 -7.58
N GLY A 244 3.92 25.11 -6.94
CA GLY A 244 4.30 26.44 -7.41
C GLY A 244 5.71 26.81 -6.96
N LEU A 245 6.41 27.57 -7.81
CA LEU A 245 7.76 28.04 -7.52
C LEU A 245 7.98 29.44 -8.11
N LEU A 246 8.78 30.26 -7.42
CA LEU A 246 9.40 31.42 -8.06
C LEU A 246 10.60 30.97 -8.91
N PRO A 247 10.96 31.68 -9.98
CA PRO A 247 12.23 31.44 -10.67
C PRO A 247 13.42 31.57 -9.71
N GLY A 248 14.47 30.80 -9.94
CA GLY A 248 15.76 30.99 -9.26
C GLY A 248 16.48 32.25 -9.77
N ILE A 249 17.48 32.71 -9.01
CA ILE A 249 18.39 33.78 -9.44
C ILE A 249 19.79 33.18 -9.58
N GLY A 250 20.36 33.23 -10.79
CA GLY A 250 21.66 32.62 -11.12
C GLY A 250 21.62 31.09 -11.20
N ASP A 251 22.78 30.42 -11.17
CA ASP A 251 22.92 28.96 -11.30
C ASP A 251 22.87 28.18 -9.97
N ASN A 252 22.45 28.83 -8.88
CA ASN A 252 22.49 28.21 -7.55
C ASN A 252 21.30 27.26 -7.35
N PRO A 253 21.55 25.95 -7.11
CA PRO A 253 20.49 25.02 -6.76
C PRO A 253 19.91 25.33 -5.38
N ARG A 254 18.61 25.09 -5.21
CA ARG A 254 17.92 25.23 -3.92
C ARG A 254 16.99 24.06 -3.62
N HIS A 255 16.75 23.82 -2.34
CA HIS A 255 15.98 22.70 -1.82
C HIS A 255 14.87 23.20 -0.92
N GLY A 256 13.70 22.59 -1.04
CA GLY A 256 12.61 22.78 -0.12
C GLY A 256 11.85 21.49 0.09
N ILE A 257 11.05 21.46 1.14
CA ILE A 257 10.20 20.36 1.53
C ILE A 257 8.78 20.91 1.63
N LEU A 258 7.87 20.27 0.89
CA LEU A 258 6.45 20.37 1.17
C LEU A 258 6.08 19.24 2.13
N THR A 259 5.55 19.57 3.30
CA THR A 259 5.02 18.59 4.25
C THR A 259 3.51 18.54 4.09
N ILE A 260 2.99 17.34 3.79
CA ILE A 260 1.56 17.09 3.57
C ILE A 260 1.05 16.34 4.79
N THR A 261 -0.04 16.81 5.38
CA THR A 261 -0.60 16.25 6.61
C THR A 261 -2.03 15.77 6.38
N ALA A 262 -2.32 14.52 6.70
CA ALA A 262 -3.68 13.97 6.77
C ALA A 262 -3.85 13.24 8.10
N GLY A 263 -4.62 13.82 9.02
CA GLY A 263 -4.74 13.30 10.39
C GLY A 263 -3.38 13.24 11.10
N LYS A 264 -2.94 12.05 11.52
CA LYS A 264 -1.63 11.83 12.14
C LYS A 264 -0.51 11.59 11.10
N ILE A 265 -0.86 11.38 9.84
CA ILE A 265 0.10 11.07 8.77
C ILE A 265 0.81 12.35 8.35
N ARG A 266 2.14 12.32 8.33
CA ARG A 266 2.99 13.35 7.71
C ARG A 266 3.82 12.74 6.58
N ALA A 267 3.63 13.27 5.38
CA ALA A 267 4.38 12.91 4.18
C ALA A 267 5.21 14.10 3.69
N ARG A 268 6.28 13.84 2.96
CA ARG A 268 7.18 14.89 2.46
C ARG A 268 7.36 14.77 0.96
N ILE A 269 7.26 15.90 0.25
CA ILE A 269 7.74 16.04 -1.13
C ILE A 269 9.01 16.87 -1.06
N LYS A 270 10.13 16.25 -1.41
CA LYS A 270 11.41 16.94 -1.62
C LYS A 270 11.33 17.69 -2.96
N VAL A 271 11.69 18.97 -2.94
CA VAL A 271 11.67 19.83 -4.13
C VAL A 271 13.06 20.35 -4.39
N TYR A 272 13.57 20.08 -5.59
CA TYR A 272 14.83 20.60 -6.09
C TYR A 272 14.55 21.59 -7.24
N GLN A 273 15.22 22.73 -7.21
CA GLN A 273 15.26 23.65 -8.35
C GLN A 273 16.73 23.99 -8.66
N GLY A 274 17.20 23.69 -9.87
CA GLY A 274 18.60 23.87 -10.26
C GLY A 274 18.90 23.55 -11.73
N TYR A 275 20.17 23.73 -12.15
CA TYR A 275 20.64 23.44 -13.52
C TYR A 275 21.09 21.96 -13.60
N GLY A 276 20.56 21.20 -14.56
CA GLY A 276 20.90 19.79 -14.78
C GLY A 276 20.08 18.77 -13.96
N THR A 277 20.00 17.53 -14.46
CA THR A 277 19.36 16.40 -13.78
C THR A 277 20.39 15.65 -12.94
N ASN A 278 20.48 15.92 -11.64
CA ASN A 278 21.14 14.99 -10.71
C ASN A 278 20.38 14.97 -9.37
N PRO A 279 20.16 13.79 -8.77
CA PRO A 279 19.43 13.67 -7.51
C PRO A 279 20.29 14.21 -6.36
N LEU A 280 19.63 14.86 -5.41
CA LEU A 280 20.29 15.37 -4.23
C LEU A 280 20.85 14.26 -3.33
N PRO A 281 21.92 14.55 -2.56
CA PRO A 281 22.48 13.60 -1.62
C PRO A 281 21.45 13.23 -0.56
N ASP A 282 21.55 12.01 -0.04
CA ASP A 282 20.75 11.53 1.08
C ASP A 282 20.88 12.50 2.26
N ILE A 283 19.80 13.21 2.56
CA ILE A 283 19.66 13.98 3.79
C ILE A 283 19.11 13.01 4.84
N PRO A 284 19.76 12.89 6.02
CA PRO A 284 19.36 11.95 7.08
C PRO A 284 17.93 12.18 7.61
#